data_AF-A0A846U405-F1
#
_entry.id   AF-A0A846U405-F1
#
_cell.length_a   1.000
_cell.length_b   1.000
_cell.length_c   1.000
_cell.angle_alpha   90.00
_cell.angle_beta   90.00
_cell.angle_gamma   90.00
#
_symmetry.space_group_name_H-M   'P 1'
#
loop_
_entity.id
_entity.type
_entity.pdbx_description
1 polymer ?
#
loop_
_entity_poly.entity_id
_entity_poly.type
_entity_poly.pdbx_seq_one_letter_code
_entity_poly.pdbx_strand_id
1 'polypeptide(L)'
;MQFDQQFNEGDFRIYVAASDTGRGRGYTAAVVVSRVRGAMNTPCEVYRDTCLAGGHRWISRNAALSYAASVGREIAHTEPSRLAHC
;
A
#
# COMPACT_ATOMS: atom_id res chain seq x y z
N MET A 1 11.33 1.98 -6.04
CA MET A 1 10.23 1.00 -6.16
C MET A 1 9.20 1.61 -7.10
N GLN A 2 8.83 0.93 -8.17
CA GLN A 2 7.77 1.41 -9.08
C GLN A 2 6.44 0.83 -8.60
N PHE A 3 5.43 1.66 -8.42
CA PHE A 3 4.09 1.24 -8.01
C PHE A 3 3.23 0.96 -9.25
N ASP A 4 2.49 -0.14 -9.24
CA ASP A 4 1.62 -0.53 -10.36
C ASP A 4 0.33 0.29 -10.36
N GLN A 5 -0.26 0.55 -9.19
CA GLN A 5 -1.52 1.27 -9.07
C GLN A 5 -1.49 2.25 -7.89
N GLN A 6 -2.28 3.31 -8.01
CA GLN A 6 -2.49 4.30 -6.96
C GLN A 6 -3.97 4.60 -6.81
N PHE A 7 -4.41 4.78 -5.57
CA PHE A 7 -5.78 5.10 -5.20
C PHE A 7 -5.78 6.30 -4.26
N ASN A 8 -6.77 7.18 -4.40
CA ASN A 8 -7.00 8.26 -3.45
C ASN A 8 -8.18 7.86 -2.56
N GLU A 9 -7.99 7.90 -1.24
CA GLU A 9 -9.00 7.58 -0.25
C GLU A 9 -9.07 8.75 0.74
N GLY A 10 -9.99 9.69 0.48
CA GLY A 10 -10.13 10.92 1.27
C GLY A 10 -8.84 11.76 1.28
N ASP A 11 -8.24 11.88 2.46
CA ASP A 11 -6.98 12.62 2.68
C ASP A 11 -5.72 11.78 2.45
N PHE A 12 -5.88 10.48 2.18
CA PHE A 12 -4.80 9.53 1.97
C PHE A 12 -4.67 9.13 0.50
N ARG A 13 -3.46 8.75 0.13
CA ARG A 13 -3.11 8.15 -1.14
C ARG A 13 -2.44 6.81 -0.88
N ILE A 14 -3.01 5.79 -1.48
CA ILE A 14 -2.57 4.40 -1.35
C ILE A 14 -1.85 4.04 -2.63
N TYR A 15 -0.63 3.58 -2.53
CA TYR A 15 0.18 3.06 -3.62
C TYR A 15 0.33 1.56 -3.43
N VAL A 16 0.06 0.79 -4.47
CA VAL A 16 0.21 -0.67 -4.44
C VAL A 16 1.15 -1.10 -5.55
N ALA A 17 1.95 -2.12 -5.26
CA ALA A 17 2.81 -2.74 -6.24
C ALA A 17 2.74 -4.26 -6.10
N ALA A 18 2.91 -4.93 -7.23
CA ALA A 18 3.06 -6.37 -7.26
C ALA A 18 4.40 -6.71 -7.91
N SER A 19 5.33 -7.17 -7.08
CA SER A 19 6.67 -7.54 -7.53
C SER A 19 6.71 -9.02 -7.86
N ASP A 20 7.18 -9.37 -9.06
CA ASP A 20 7.51 -10.75 -9.41
C ASP A 20 8.80 -11.15 -8.68
N THR A 21 8.74 -12.23 -7.91
CA THR A 21 9.91 -12.72 -7.15
C THR A 21 10.88 -13.55 -8.01
N GLY A 22 10.61 -13.67 -9.31
CA GLY A 22 11.39 -14.43 -10.28
C GLY A 22 11.09 -15.93 -10.22
N ARG A 23 11.31 -16.62 -11.36
CA ARG A 23 11.15 -18.08 -11.54
C ARG A 23 9.72 -18.63 -11.40
N GLY A 24 8.69 -17.83 -11.68
CA GLY A 24 7.31 -18.31 -11.61
C GLY A 24 6.85 -18.69 -10.19
N ARG A 25 7.55 -18.19 -9.16
CA ARG A 25 7.20 -18.43 -7.75
C ARG A 25 6.01 -17.58 -7.27
N GLY A 26 5.46 -16.75 -8.13
CA GLY A 26 4.34 -15.87 -7.83
C GLY A 26 4.79 -14.45 -7.47
N TYR A 27 3.78 -13.64 -7.15
CA TYR A 27 3.92 -12.21 -6.93
C TYR A 27 3.86 -11.90 -5.45
N THR A 28 4.66 -10.95 -4.99
CA THR A 28 4.54 -10.36 -3.66
C THR A 28 3.85 -9.02 -3.75
N ALA A 29 2.96 -8.77 -2.81
CA ALA A 29 2.26 -7.50 -2.67
C ALA A 29 3.11 -6.51 -1.85
N ALA A 30 3.07 -5.24 -2.24
CA ALA A 30 3.58 -4.13 -1.46
C ALA A 30 2.52 -3.01 -1.44
N VAL A 31 2.41 -2.32 -0.31
CA VAL A 31 1.53 -1.17 -0.14
C VAL A 31 2.24 -0.05 0.59
N VAL A 32 1.99 1.18 0.16
CA VAL A 32 2.38 2.40 0.85
C VAL A 32 1.16 3.28 0.97
N VAL A 33 0.89 3.81 2.16
CA VAL A 33 -0.17 4.79 2.39
C VAL A 33 0.51 6.09 2.78
N SER A 34 0.14 7.16 2.10
CA SER A 34 0.66 8.50 2.34
C SER A 34 -0.50 9.47 2.57
N ARG A 35 -0.43 10.29 3.62
CA ARG A 35 -1.37 11.37 3.84
C ARG A 35 -0.99 12.57 2.97
N VAL A 36 -1.90 13.01 2.11
CA VAL A 36 -1.67 14.07 1.12
C VAL A 36 -2.33 15.39 1.55
N ARG A 37 -3.40 15.34 2.35
CA ARG A 37 -4.08 16.53 2.88
C ARG A 37 -3.79 16.72 4.37
N GLY A 38 -3.40 17.95 4.73
CA GLY A 38 -3.10 18.37 6.11
C GLY A 38 -1.61 18.46 6.44
N ALA A 39 -0.72 17.85 5.65
CA ALA A 39 0.72 18.02 5.80
C ALA A 39 1.16 19.28 5.04
N MET A 40 1.86 20.21 5.72
CA MET A 40 2.41 21.40 5.08
C MET A 40 3.41 20.97 3.99
N ASN A 41 2.97 21.02 2.72
CA ASN A 41 3.75 20.89 1.49
C ASN A 41 4.47 19.56 1.20
N THR A 42 4.42 18.54 2.07
CA THR A 42 5.03 17.23 1.78
C THR A 42 4.08 16.09 2.14
N PRO A 43 3.76 15.17 1.22
CA PRO A 43 3.03 13.95 1.56
C PRO A 43 3.76 13.20 2.68
N CYS A 44 3.06 12.89 3.77
CA CYS A 44 3.64 12.13 4.87
C CYS A 44 3.36 10.65 4.64
N GLU A 45 4.39 9.82 4.52
CA GLU A 45 4.24 8.37 4.52
C GLU A 45 3.81 7.93 5.92
N VAL A 46 2.61 7.36 6.01
CA VAL A 46 2.01 6.97 7.28
C VAL A 46 2.09 5.45 7.50
N TYR A 47 2.13 4.69 6.40
CA TYR A 47 2.29 3.24 6.43
C TYR A 47 3.06 2.76 5.22
N ARG A 48 3.95 1.80 5.43
CA ARG A 48 4.67 1.11 4.36
C ARG A 48 4.92 -0.34 4.72
N ASP A 49 4.49 -1.22 3.83
CA ASP A 49 4.81 -2.64 3.89
C ASP A 49 5.20 -3.13 2.49
N THR A 50 6.45 -3.57 2.36
CA THR A 50 7.01 -4.08 1.11
C THR A 50 6.95 -5.61 1.00
N CYS A 51 6.53 -6.30 2.06
CA CYS A 51 6.44 -7.75 2.17
C CYS A 51 5.10 -8.18 2.79
N LEU A 52 3.99 -7.67 2.24
CA LEU A 52 2.65 -7.93 2.75
C LEU A 52 2.40 -9.43 2.97
N ALA A 53 1.69 -9.74 4.05
CA ALA A 53 1.41 -11.10 4.50
C ALA A 53 2.68 -11.96 4.68
N GLY A 54 3.79 -11.35 5.13
CA GLY A 54 5.05 -12.05 5.41
C GLY A 54 5.75 -12.58 4.16
N GLY A 55 5.52 -11.94 3.00
CA GLY A 55 6.05 -12.41 1.71
C GLY A 55 5.22 -13.55 1.10
N HIS A 56 3.92 -13.60 1.41
CA HIS A 56 2.99 -14.49 0.71
C HIS A 56 3.09 -14.30 -0.81
N ARG A 57 2.95 -15.41 -1.54
CA ARG A 57 3.10 -15.45 -2.99
C ARG A 57 1.77 -15.69 -3.64
N TRP A 58 1.21 -14.65 -4.23
CA TRP A 58 -0.02 -14.77 -5.00
C TRP A 58 0.27 -15.40 -6.36
N ILE A 59 -0.67 -16.24 -6.80
CA ILE A 59 -0.62 -16.94 -8.09
C ILE A 59 -0.67 -15.93 -9.26
N SER A 60 -1.34 -14.79 -9.09
CA SER A 60 -1.46 -13.76 -10.11
C SER A 60 -1.11 -12.38 -9.57
N ARG A 61 -0.59 -11.52 -10.46
CA ARG A 61 -0.32 -10.11 -10.17
C ARG A 61 -1.57 -9.42 -9.64
N ASN A 62 -2.72 -9.66 -10.29
CA ASN A 62 -3.97 -9.00 -9.92
C ASN A 62 -4.43 -9.38 -8.50
N ALA A 63 -4.24 -10.63 -8.08
CA ALA A 63 -4.57 -11.04 -6.71
C ALA A 63 -3.68 -10.36 -5.66
N ALA A 64 -2.37 -10.20 -5.93
CA ALA A 64 -1.47 -9.43 -5.07
C ALA A 64 -1.91 -7.95 -4.98
N LEU A 65 -2.24 -7.33 -6.11
CA LEU A 65 -2.69 -5.94 -6.15
C LEU A 65 -4.03 -5.73 -5.43
N SER A 66 -5.02 -6.62 -5.65
CA SER A 66 -6.30 -6.54 -4.95
C SER A 66 -6.13 -6.69 -3.44
N TYR A 67 -5.25 -7.60 -2.99
CA TYR A 67 -4.96 -7.73 -1.57
C TYR A 67 -4.28 -6.48 -1.00
N ALA A 68 -3.24 -5.97 -1.67
CA ALA A 68 -2.55 -4.74 -1.29
C ALA A 68 -3.52 -3.54 -1.18
N ALA A 69 -4.45 -3.43 -2.13
CA ALA A 69 -5.44 -2.36 -2.16
C ALA A 69 -6.42 -2.47 -0.99
N SER A 70 -6.90 -3.67 -0.66
CA SER A 70 -7.77 -3.90 0.50
C SER A 70 -7.08 -3.52 1.81
N VAL A 71 -5.82 -3.94 2.00
CA VAL A 71 -5.04 -3.57 3.20
C VAL A 71 -4.81 -2.06 3.26
N GLY A 72 -4.41 -1.43 2.15
CA GLY A 72 -4.19 0.01 2.11
C GLY A 72 -5.45 0.82 2.45
N ARG A 73 -6.63 0.37 2.01
CA ARG A 73 -7.91 0.98 2.38
C ARG A 73 -8.23 0.79 3.85
N GLU A 74 -8.05 -0.42 4.39
CA GLU A 74 -8.28 -0.70 5.81
C GLU A 74 -7.41 0.19 6.71
N ILE A 75 -6.13 0.36 6.34
CA ILE A 75 -5.21 1.27 7.02
C ILE A 75 -5.73 2.70 6.90
N ALA A 76 -6.02 3.21 5.70
CA ALA A 76 -6.53 4.57 5.52
C ALA A 76 -7.82 4.86 6.31
N HIS A 77 -8.70 3.86 6.48
CA HIS A 77 -9.91 3.98 7.31
C HIS A 77 -9.66 3.91 8.82
N THR A 78 -8.62 3.20 9.25
CA THR A 78 -8.26 3.03 10.67
C THR A 78 -7.32 4.14 11.18
N GLU A 79 -6.56 4.76 10.28
CA GLU A 79 -5.56 5.80 10.52
C GLU A 79 -6.06 7.14 11.10
N PRO A 80 -7.31 7.64 10.87
CA PRO A 80 -7.74 8.90 11.49
C PRO A 80 -7.67 8.88 13.04
N SER A 81 -7.56 7.70 13.66
CA SER A 81 -7.43 7.55 15.11
C SER A 81 -5.99 7.32 15.61
N ARG A 82 -5.04 6.93 14.75
CA ARG A 82 -3.71 6.44 15.17
C ARG A 82 -2.55 7.42 14.97
N LEU A 83 -2.71 8.45 14.15
CA LEU A 83 -1.63 9.39 13.82
C LEU A 83 -1.99 10.85 14.13
N ALA A 84 -2.22 11.14 15.41
CA ALA A 84 -2.27 12.50 15.94
C ALA A 84 -0.90 13.22 15.99
N HIS A 85 0.15 12.62 15.42
CA HIS A 85 1.50 13.20 15.37
C HIS A 85 2.07 13.10 13.95
N CYS A 86 1.73 14.07 13.10
CA CYS A 86 2.48 14.44 11.90
C CYS A 86 2.49 15.97 11.81
#